data_AF-A0A955V8S6-F1
#
_entry.id   AF-A0A955V8S6-F1
#
_cell.length_a   1.000
_cell.length_b   1.000
_cell.length_c   1.000
_cell.angle_alpha   90.00
_cell.angle_beta   90.00
_cell.angle_gamma   90.00
#
_symmetry.space_group_name_H-M   'P 1'
#
loop_
_entity.id
_entity.type
_entity.pdbx_description
1 polymer ?
#
loop_
_entity_poly.entity_id
_entity_poly.type
_entity_poly.pdbx_seq_one_letter_code
_entity_poly.pdbx_strand_id
1 'polypeptide(L)'
;MGTWWMALLGGVLIGGSAGLLYLLHGRIAGISGVLGAAMMPETSERAWRVAFVVGLVAVGLVARLAAPETVPLTGTGTSTPLLVLAGLLVGFGTRLGNGCTSGHGVCGVGRAAPR
;
A
#
# COMPACT_ATOMS: atom_id res chain seq x y z
N MET A 1 -3.81 -19.34 23.80
CA MET A 1 -4.29 -17.96 23.56
C MET A 1 -4.55 -17.80 22.07
N GLY A 2 -5.79 -17.52 21.66
CA GLY A 2 -6.20 -17.61 20.26
C GLY A 2 -5.51 -16.57 19.38
N THR A 3 -5.09 -16.95 18.18
CA THR A 3 -4.37 -16.13 17.18
C THR A 3 -5.14 -14.91 16.67
N TRP A 4 -6.41 -14.72 17.07
CA TRP A 4 -7.26 -13.61 16.66
C TRP A 4 -6.77 -12.23 17.16
N TRP A 5 -6.05 -12.17 18.28
CA TRP A 5 -5.53 -10.89 18.81
C TRP A 5 -4.53 -10.25 17.85
N MET A 6 -3.72 -11.05 17.14
CA MET A 6 -2.75 -10.56 16.15
C MET A 6 -3.46 -9.93 14.94
N ALA A 7 -4.55 -10.54 14.49
CA ALA A 7 -5.37 -10.00 13.41
C ALA A 7 -6.03 -8.67 13.81
N LEU A 8 -6.53 -8.59 15.05
CA LEU A 8 -7.14 -7.37 15.58
C LEU A 8 -6.11 -6.24 15.70
N LEU A 9 -4.92 -6.51 16.24
CA LEU A 9 -3.84 -5.52 16.31
C LEU A 9 -3.37 -5.08 14.92
N GLY A 10 -3.22 -6.01 13.97
CA GLY A 10 -2.88 -5.68 12.59
C GLY A 10 -3.92 -4.76 11.97
N GLY A 11 -5.21 -5.04 12.18
CA GLY A 11 -6.32 -4.20 11.73
C GLY A 11 -6.28 -2.79 12.34
N VAL A 12 -6.07 -2.68 13.65
CA VAL A 12 -5.94 -1.38 14.35
C VAL A 12 -4.74 -0.59 13.83
N LEU A 13 -3.59 -1.23 13.60
CA LEU A 13 -2.40 -0.58 13.05
C LEU A 13 -2.62 -0.07 11.62
N ILE A 14 -3.23 -0.88 10.75
CA ILE A 14 -3.53 -0.49 9.37
C ILE A 14 -4.57 0.64 9.34
N GLY A 15 -5.67 0.51 10.09
CA GLY A 15 -6.71 1.53 10.16
C GLY A 15 -6.21 2.84 10.78
N GLY A 16 -5.43 2.74 11.86
CA GLY A 16 -4.82 3.87 12.54
C GLY A 16 -3.82 4.62 11.67
N SER A 17 -2.96 3.91 10.93
CA SER A 17 -2.03 4.53 9.99
C SER A 17 -2.74 5.20 8.81
N ALA A 18 -3.78 4.59 8.24
CA ALA A 18 -4.60 5.21 7.20
C ALA A 18 -5.33 6.47 7.71
N GLY A 19 -5.88 6.42 8.92
CA GLY A 19 -6.51 7.56 9.58
C GLY A 19 -5.52 8.68 9.87
N LEU A 20 -4.32 8.35 10.34
CA LEU A 20 -3.25 9.33 10.60
C LEU A 20 -2.83 10.03 9.31
N LEU A 21 -2.69 9.31 8.20
CA LEU A 21 -2.38 9.92 6.90
C LEU A 21 -3.48 10.91 6.48
N TYR A 22 -4.75 10.54 6.68
CA TYR A 22 -5.89 11.40 6.40
C TYR A 22 -5.90 12.65 7.29
N LEU A 23 -5.61 12.52 8.58
CA LEU A 23 -5.56 13.66 9.52
C LEU A 23 -4.41 14.62 9.22
N LEU A 24 -3.22 14.11 8.87
CA LEU A 24 -2.03 14.93 8.64
C LEU A 24 -2.02 15.62 7.28
N HIS A 25 -2.52 14.94 6.24
CA HIS A 25 -2.42 15.43 4.85
C HIS A 25 -3.77 15.66 4.17
N GLY A 26 -4.90 15.32 4.81
CA GLY A 26 -6.23 15.40 4.19
C GLY A 26 -6.44 14.43 3.03
N ARG A 27 -5.55 13.45 2.86
CA ARG A 27 -5.54 12.51 1.73
C ARG A 27 -5.85 11.10 2.17
N ILE A 28 -6.62 10.39 1.34
CA ILE A 28 -6.95 8.99 1.55
C ILE A 28 -5.77 8.11 1.14
N ALA A 29 -5.48 7.05 1.90
CA ALA A 29 -4.40 6.11 1.60
C ALA A 29 -4.73 5.26 0.35
N GLY A 30 -4.33 5.74 -0.83
CA GLY A 30 -4.40 5.01 -2.09
C GLY A 30 -3.01 4.87 -2.70
N ILE A 31 -2.37 3.71 -2.54
CA ILE A 31 -0.96 3.50 -2.89
C ILE A 31 -0.70 3.82 -4.37
N SER A 32 -1.52 3.34 -5.31
CA SER A 32 -1.34 3.63 -6.75
C SER A 32 -1.42 5.13 -7.06
N GLY A 33 -2.30 5.87 -6.37
CA GLY A 33 -2.44 7.32 -6.55
C GLY A 33 -1.28 8.11 -5.93
N VAL A 34 -0.81 7.68 -4.76
CA VAL A 34 0.37 8.27 -4.10
C VAL A 34 1.62 8.05 -4.95
N LEU A 35 1.84 6.81 -5.42
CA LEU A 35 2.98 6.45 -6.27
C LEU A 35 2.95 7.22 -7.61
N GLY A 36 1.80 7.25 -8.28
CA GLY A 36 1.65 7.94 -9.56
C GLY A 36 1.90 9.45 -9.47
N ALA A 37 1.42 10.08 -8.39
CA ALA A 37 1.65 11.52 -8.16
C ALA A 37 3.07 11.83 -7.66
N ALA A 38 3.74 10.91 -6.98
CA ALA A 38 5.14 11.08 -6.57
C ALA A 38 6.09 11.17 -7.77
N MET A 39 5.72 10.54 -8.89
CA MET A 39 6.48 10.58 -10.15
C MET A 39 6.22 11.85 -10.98
N MET A 40 5.20 12.66 -10.62
CA MET A 40 4.91 13.91 -11.31
C MET A 40 5.84 15.04 -10.79
N PRO A 41 6.41 15.89 -11.68
CA PRO A 41 7.45 16.85 -11.28
C PRO A 41 6.93 18.01 -10.40
N GLU A 42 5.65 18.37 -10.50
CA GLU A 42 5.12 19.66 -10.06
C GLU A 42 4.04 19.54 -8.96
N THR A 43 4.39 19.07 -7.75
CA THR A 43 3.47 19.20 -6.61
C THR A 43 4.20 19.57 -5.32
N SER A 44 3.69 20.59 -4.60
CA SER A 44 4.10 20.89 -3.21
C SER A 44 3.91 19.68 -2.27
N GLU A 45 3.12 18.71 -2.70
CA GLU A 45 2.83 17.47 -1.98
C GLU A 45 3.83 16.32 -2.28
N ARG A 46 4.79 16.52 -3.19
CA ARG A 46 5.69 15.43 -3.62
C ARG A 46 6.53 14.88 -2.46
N ALA A 47 6.97 15.74 -1.54
CA ALA A 47 7.83 15.36 -0.42
C ALA A 47 7.19 14.28 0.46
N TRP A 48 5.95 14.47 0.91
CA TRP A 48 5.27 13.49 1.77
C TRP A 48 4.92 12.21 1.00
N ARG A 49 4.58 12.31 -0.29
CA ARG A 49 4.26 11.14 -1.13
C ARG A 49 5.49 10.26 -1.33
N VAL A 50 6.65 10.87 -1.60
CA VAL A 50 7.92 10.15 -1.68
C VAL A 50 8.29 9.55 -0.33
N ALA A 51 8.17 10.31 0.77
CA ALA A 51 8.43 9.80 2.11
C ALA A 51 7.54 8.60 2.48
N PHE A 52 6.26 8.64 2.09
CA PHE A 52 5.33 7.52 2.27
C PHE A 52 5.77 6.26 1.50
N VAL A 53 6.11 6.41 0.22
CA VAL A 53 6.58 5.29 -0.62
C VAL A 53 7.89 4.72 -0.10
N VAL A 54 8.85 5.58 0.25
CA VAL A 54 10.14 5.18 0.84
C VAL A 54 9.90 4.45 2.16
N GLY A 55 9.02 4.94 3.02
CA GLY A 55 8.67 4.28 4.28
C GLY A 55 8.08 2.88 4.07
N LEU A 56 7.21 2.71 3.08
CA LEU A 56 6.61 1.42 2.71
C LEU A 56 7.68 0.42 2.24
N VAL A 57 8.60 0.84 1.37
CA VAL A 57 9.71 -0.01 0.92
C VAL A 57 10.68 -0.31 2.06
N ALA A 58 11.02 0.70 2.87
CA ALA A 58 11.95 0.58 3.98
C ALA A 58 11.43 -0.40 5.05
N VAL A 59 10.15 -0.34 5.43
CA VAL A 59 9.60 -1.28 6.43
C VAL A 59 9.61 -2.72 5.90
N GLY A 60 9.35 -2.93 4.61
CA GLY A 60 9.47 -4.24 3.97
C GLY A 60 10.91 -4.77 3.99
N LEU A 61 11.90 -3.91 3.72
CA LEU A 61 13.31 -4.27 3.79
C LEU A 61 13.75 -4.57 5.23
N VAL A 62 13.35 -3.74 6.20
CA VAL A 62 13.62 -3.97 7.63
C VAL A 62 13.00 -5.29 8.09
N ALA A 63 11.73 -5.56 7.73
CA ALA A 63 11.07 -6.83 8.04
C ALA A 63 11.83 -8.02 7.45
N ARG A 64 12.34 -7.88 6.22
CA ARG A 64 13.14 -8.92 5.56
C ARG A 64 14.45 -9.21 6.27
N LEU A 65 15.12 -8.17 6.79
CA LEU A 65 16.39 -8.31 7.52
C LEU A 65 16.18 -8.82 8.95
N ALA A 66 15.12 -8.38 9.62
CA ALA A 66 14.84 -8.71 11.01
C ALA A 66 14.19 -10.09 11.19
N ALA A 67 13.38 -10.53 10.21
CA ALA A 67 12.63 -11.78 10.28
C ALA A 67 12.53 -12.47 8.90
N PRO A 68 13.65 -12.94 8.33
CA PRO A 68 13.72 -13.49 6.97
C PRO A 68 12.79 -14.69 6.75
N GLU A 69 12.50 -15.47 7.78
CA GLU A 69 11.57 -16.62 7.72
C GLU A 69 10.10 -16.22 7.47
N THR A 70 9.73 -14.97 7.80
CA THR A 70 8.34 -14.49 7.73
C THR A 70 7.99 -13.80 6.41
N VAL A 71 9.00 -13.45 5.61
CA VAL A 71 8.83 -12.79 4.31
C VAL A 71 9.20 -13.77 3.21
N PRO A 72 8.26 -14.54 2.64
CA PRO A 72 8.56 -15.43 1.53
C PRO A 72 9.02 -14.59 0.33
N LEU A 73 10.28 -14.77 -0.09
CA LEU A 73 10.70 -14.29 -1.41
C LEU A 73 9.95 -15.12 -2.42
N THR A 74 9.13 -14.45 -3.25
CA THR A 74 8.54 -14.94 -4.51
C THR A 74 8.52 -16.46 -4.63
N GLY A 75 7.35 -17.07 -4.47
CA GLY A 75 7.15 -18.52 -4.56
C GLY A 75 8.04 -19.13 -5.64
N THR A 76 8.84 -20.12 -5.22
CA THR A 76 9.75 -20.89 -6.07
C THR A 76 9.05 -21.23 -7.39
N GLY A 77 9.41 -20.55 -8.48
CA GLY A 77 8.81 -20.77 -9.81
C GLY A 77 8.15 -19.55 -10.49
N THR A 78 8.13 -18.36 -9.89
CA THR A 78 7.56 -17.17 -10.57
C THR A 78 8.57 -16.59 -11.57
N SER A 79 8.23 -16.60 -12.86
CA SER A 79 9.10 -16.04 -13.90
C SER A 79 9.08 -14.51 -13.87
N THR A 80 10.24 -13.87 -13.99
CA THR A 80 10.37 -12.39 -14.05
C THR A 80 9.46 -11.74 -15.10
N PRO A 81 9.30 -12.32 -16.31
CA PRO A 81 8.36 -11.78 -17.31
C PRO A 81 6.91 -11.75 -16.82
N LEU A 82 6.48 -12.77 -16.09
CA LEU A 82 5.12 -12.85 -15.54
C LEU A 82 4.90 -11.79 -14.46
N LEU A 83 5.90 -11.54 -13.61
CA LEU A 83 5.88 -10.46 -12.60
C LEU A 83 5.75 -9.08 -13.25
N VAL A 84 6.52 -8.82 -14.31
CA VAL A 84 6.43 -7.56 -15.07
C VAL A 84 5.05 -7.41 -15.69
N LEU A 85 4.54 -8.44 -16.36
CA LEU A 85 3.21 -8.44 -16.96
C LEU A 85 2.12 -8.19 -15.91
N ALA A 86 2.18 -8.88 -14.77
CA ALA A 86 1.24 -8.71 -13.67
C ALA A 86 1.28 -7.28 -13.11
N GLY A 87 2.48 -6.72 -12.92
CA GLY A 87 2.64 -5.34 -12.45
C GLY A 87 2.04 -4.31 -13.41
N LEU A 88 2.26 -4.47 -14.72
CA LEU A 88 1.67 -3.61 -15.75
C LEU A 88 0.14 -3.72 -15.76
N LEU A 89 -0.39 -4.94 -15.70
CA LEU A 89 -1.83 -5.19 -15.72
C LEU A 89 -2.52 -4.63 -14.47
N VAL A 90 -1.91 -4.80 -13.29
CA VAL A 90 -2.37 -4.18 -12.04
C VAL A 90 -2.32 -2.66 -12.15
N GLY A 91 -1.20 -2.09 -12.63
CA GLY A 91 -1.06 -0.65 -12.85
C GLY A 91 -2.17 -0.08 -13.73
N PHE A 92 -2.40 -0.70 -14.89
CA PHE A 92 -3.48 -0.36 -15.81
C PHE A 92 -4.86 -0.51 -15.15
N GLY A 93 -5.12 -1.63 -14.48
CA GLY A 93 -6.37 -1.88 -13.79
C GLY A 93 -6.68 -0.86 -12.70
N THR A 94 -5.68 -0.45 -11.91
CA THR A 94 -5.89 0.57 -10.87
C THR A 94 -6.20 1.97 -11.43
N ARG A 95 -5.66 2.30 -12.62
CA ARG A 95 -6.03 3.51 -13.35
C ARG A 95 -7.45 3.43 -13.89
N LEU A 96 -7.82 2.31 -14.53
CA LEU A 96 -9.14 2.11 -15.10
C LEU A 96 -10.24 2.11 -14.02
N GLY A 97 -9.97 1.48 -12.87
CA GLY A 97 -10.89 1.42 -11.74
C GLY A 97 -10.86 2.63 -10.80
N ASN A 98 -10.10 3.70 -11.14
CA ASN A 98 -9.90 4.89 -10.30
C ASN A 98 -9.53 4.60 -8.83
N GLY A 99 -8.82 3.49 -8.60
CA GLY A 99 -8.61 2.99 -7.24
C GLY A 99 -7.77 1.71 -7.17
N CYS A 100 -7.32 1.41 -5.96
CA CYS A 100 -6.53 0.21 -5.66
C CYS A 100 -7.09 -0.46 -4.41
N THR A 101 -6.55 -1.63 -4.04
CA THR A 101 -7.03 -2.41 -2.88
C THR A 101 -6.95 -1.64 -1.57
N SER A 102 -5.94 -0.79 -1.37
CA SER A 102 -5.85 0.09 -0.19
C SER A 102 -6.90 1.21 -0.20
N GLY A 103 -7.13 1.84 -1.36
CA GLY A 103 -8.08 2.95 -1.48
C GLY A 103 -9.55 2.53 -1.42
N HIS A 104 -9.92 1.43 -2.10
CA HIS A 104 -11.28 0.89 -2.14
C HIS A 104 -11.56 -0.06 -0.97
N GLY A 105 -10.63 -0.97 -0.67
CA GLY A 105 -10.81 -1.95 0.39
C GLY A 105 -10.66 -1.32 1.78
N VAL A 106 -9.44 -0.93 2.12
CA VAL A 106 -9.13 -0.43 3.49
C VAL A 106 -9.86 0.87 3.78
N CYS A 107 -9.73 1.87 2.92
CA CYS A 107 -10.31 3.19 3.18
C CYS A 107 -11.73 3.39 2.61
N GLY A 108 -12.13 2.62 1.59
CA GLY A 108 -13.39 2.83 0.85
C GLY A 108 -14.58 2.16 1.52
N VAL A 109 -14.41 0.91 1.96
CA VAL A 109 -15.44 0.16 2.70
C VAL A 109 -15.75 0.84 4.03
N GLY A 110 -14.72 1.23 4.79
CA GLY A 110 -14.90 1.89 6.10
C GLY A 110 -15.58 3.25 6.03
N ARG A 111 -15.50 3.96 4.89
CA ARG A 111 -16.15 5.27 4.68
C ARG A 111 -17.50 5.19 3.97
N ALA A 112 -17.99 3.97 3.66
CA ALA A 112 -19.20 3.73 2.87
C ALA A 112 -19.24 4.52 1.54
N ALA A 113 -18.10 4.65 0.85
CA ALA A 113 -18.05 5.43 -0.38
C ALA A 113 -18.88 4.76 -1.49
N PRO A 114 -19.75 5.52 -2.18
CA PRO A 114 -20.34 5.07 -3.44
C PRO A 114 -19.19 5.02 -4.44
N ARG A 115 -18.83 3.81 -4.83
CA ARG A 115 -17.82 3.46 -5.85
C ARG A 115 -17.71 4.48 -6.99
#